data_AF-A0A917NLF5-F1
#
_entry.id   AF-A0A917NLF5-F1
#
_cell.length_a   1.000
_cell.length_b   1.000
_cell.length_c   1.000
_cell.angle_alpha   90.00
_cell.angle_beta   90.00
_cell.angle_gamma   90.00
#
_symmetry.space_group_name_H-M   'P 1'
#
loop_
_entity.id
_entity.type
_entity.pdbx_description
1 polymer ?
#
loop_
_entity_poly.entity_id
_entity_poly.type
_entity_poly.pdbx_seq_one_letter_code
_entity_poly.pdbx_strand_id
1 'polypeptide(L)'
;MGVRVWELLLLGFIAGGTIYIGLPLGRLRGLSGTVRAALSMLSAGILVYLLVEILGEAAGETSSQVISALHQTRAAAPALLDVILLVGGLAIGFVALVALQQRGLGRRADSPRVLPWFIALGIGLHNLSEGLAIGQSFAQGKAALAVGLVIGFALHNATEGFGIVGPALRDGERLAWPALFGLGAVGGGPTLVGTLAGGVWTSEPLSVFVLAMAGGAILYVVFEMVSAVRKETAQRIIMSALVLGFAVGWGTEVVTAASMTGGEQGSGQVVREADGDVVATGTAAGAADAGGTGQTLTLSPSAAAAQDRMAQDLLAEKALLPRILPDGTKEFVLTASAFPWQLYPGKVVEAWGYNRQVPGPLIRVRVGDKVAIVLHNELPQPTTLHLHGLAVPNGMDGVPRMKMDGDEMGTQQPIPPGGSFTYRFTVTPQMVGTHLYHTHVNDDFQMDMGLHGVILVDPAQGPSHRYDVDALYELASFKVDGSEQENAFVMDGKAFPEAPVLHVRRGQRVLIRLVNASAEEFHVMHLHGYTFAIVARDGQPLSQPEYANTVTLGPSQTADIAFVANRPGEWMFHCHILDHTVNPGPDQEGSATHLAEMGGLVTFVDVR
;
A
#
# COMPACT_ATOMS: atom_id res chain seq x y z
N MET A 1 26.41 -17.80 7.29
CA MET A 1 26.70 -18.54 8.55
C MET A 1 25.72 -19.71 8.57
N GLY A 2 26.18 -20.97 8.62
CA GLY A 2 25.30 -22.13 8.45
C GLY A 2 24.25 -22.23 9.56
N VAL A 3 22.98 -22.33 9.18
CA VAL A 3 21.83 -22.52 10.08
C VAL A 3 22.06 -23.76 10.93
N ARG A 4 21.93 -23.64 12.26
CA ARG A 4 22.08 -24.79 13.15
C ARG A 4 20.74 -25.50 13.25
N VAL A 5 20.68 -26.78 12.87
CA VAL A 5 19.45 -27.61 12.85
C VAL A 5 18.64 -27.53 14.16
N TRP A 6 19.29 -27.33 15.31
CA TRP A 6 18.58 -27.18 16.59
C TRP A 6 17.71 -25.91 16.68
N GLU A 7 18.08 -24.83 15.98
CA GLU A 7 17.31 -23.57 15.95
C GLU A 7 15.99 -23.81 15.21
N LEU A 8 16.04 -24.47 14.05
CA LEU A 8 14.85 -24.88 13.30
C LEU A 8 13.93 -25.82 14.10
N LEU A 9 14.52 -26.79 14.81
CA LEU A 9 13.77 -27.69 15.68
C LEU A 9 13.05 -26.92 16.81
N LEU A 10 13.73 -25.94 17.41
CA LEU A 10 13.15 -25.14 18.48
C LEU A 10 12.01 -24.26 17.96
N LEU A 11 12.20 -23.59 16.82
CA LEU A 11 11.18 -22.70 16.22
C LEU A 11 9.93 -23.48 15.81
N GLY A 12 10.10 -24.60 15.09
CA GLY A 12 8.98 -25.45 14.69
C GLY A 12 8.25 -26.07 15.88
N PHE A 13 8.98 -26.42 16.95
CA PHE A 13 8.37 -26.92 18.19
C PHE A 13 7.61 -25.83 18.95
N ILE A 14 8.11 -24.59 19.00
CA ILE A 14 7.40 -23.48 19.64
C ILE A 14 6.12 -23.18 18.87
N ALA A 15 6.21 -23.00 17.55
CA ALA A 15 5.06 -22.65 16.71
C ALA A 15 3.97 -23.73 16.74
N GLY A 16 4.32 -25.00 16.51
CA GLY A 16 3.33 -26.09 16.52
C GLY A 16 2.92 -26.55 17.94
N GLY A 17 3.79 -26.38 18.92
CA GLY A 17 3.57 -26.87 20.30
C GLY A 17 2.55 -26.04 21.08
N THR A 18 2.30 -24.79 20.71
CA THR A 18 1.27 -23.97 21.37
C THR A 18 -0.15 -24.51 21.19
N ILE A 19 -0.39 -25.42 20.24
CA ILE A 19 -1.67 -26.12 20.10
C ILE A 19 -2.10 -26.83 21.40
N TYR A 20 -1.14 -27.28 22.20
CA TYR A 20 -1.39 -27.91 23.50
C TYR A 20 -1.94 -26.95 24.56
N ILE A 21 -1.89 -25.64 24.33
CA ILE A 21 -2.51 -24.63 25.21
C ILE A 21 -4.05 -24.74 25.11
N GLY A 22 -4.60 -24.99 23.93
CA GLY A 22 -6.04 -25.01 23.71
C GLY A 22 -6.73 -26.35 24.05
N LEU A 23 -6.02 -27.46 23.87
CA LEU A 23 -6.57 -28.81 24.05
C LEU A 23 -7.13 -29.14 25.45
N PRO A 24 -6.59 -28.62 26.57
CA PRO A 24 -7.14 -28.85 27.91
C PRO A 24 -8.59 -28.38 28.10
N LEU A 25 -9.11 -27.48 27.26
CA LEU A 25 -10.55 -27.15 27.26
C LEU A 25 -11.43 -28.37 27.03
N GLY A 26 -10.93 -29.38 26.32
CA GLY A 26 -11.55 -30.69 26.12
C GLY A 26 -11.89 -31.44 27.42
N ARG A 27 -11.44 -30.94 28.58
CA ARG A 27 -11.70 -31.52 29.90
C ARG A 27 -12.27 -30.57 30.95
N LEU A 28 -12.38 -29.27 30.67
CA LEU A 28 -12.84 -28.30 31.67
C LEU A 28 -14.30 -28.53 32.08
N ARG A 29 -14.56 -28.48 33.39
CA ARG A 29 -15.89 -28.56 33.99
C ARG A 29 -16.51 -27.17 34.10
N GLY A 30 -17.83 -27.07 34.01
CA GLY A 30 -18.59 -25.84 34.31
C GLY A 30 -18.76 -24.84 33.17
N LEU A 31 -18.09 -25.02 32.02
CA LEU A 31 -18.36 -24.19 30.82
C LEU A 31 -19.67 -24.60 30.16
N SER A 32 -20.54 -23.62 29.88
CA SER A 32 -21.80 -23.86 29.15
C SER A 32 -21.54 -24.26 27.70
N GLY A 33 -22.48 -24.98 27.08
CA GLY A 33 -22.40 -25.36 25.67
C GLY A 33 -22.22 -24.15 24.75
N THR A 34 -22.91 -23.05 25.05
CA THR A 34 -22.78 -21.77 24.35
C THR A 34 -21.36 -21.20 24.39
N VAL A 35 -20.70 -21.20 25.57
CA VAL A 35 -19.33 -20.67 25.68
C VAL A 35 -18.34 -21.53 24.88
N ARG A 36 -18.51 -22.85 24.91
CA ARG A 36 -17.67 -23.78 24.13
C ARG A 36 -17.85 -23.58 22.63
N ALA A 37 -19.10 -23.45 22.18
CA ALA A 37 -19.42 -23.18 20.79
C ALA A 37 -18.91 -21.79 20.34
N ALA A 38 -18.97 -20.78 21.20
CA ALA A 38 -18.43 -19.46 20.92
C ALA A 38 -16.89 -19.47 20.82
N LEU A 39 -16.18 -20.17 21.70
CA LEU A 39 -14.72 -20.32 21.60
C LEU A 39 -14.30 -21.10 20.35
N SER A 40 -15.07 -22.13 19.98
CA SER A 40 -14.87 -22.85 18.71
C SER A 40 -15.08 -21.92 17.52
N MET A 41 -16.10 -21.06 17.52
CA MET A 41 -16.32 -20.11 16.44
C MET A 41 -15.32 -18.97 16.40
N LEU A 42 -14.81 -18.54 17.55
CA LEU A 42 -13.66 -17.62 17.61
C LEU A 42 -12.46 -18.20 16.86
N SER A 43 -12.12 -19.47 17.11
CA SER A 43 -11.06 -20.17 16.36
C SER A 43 -11.40 -20.31 14.88
N ALA A 44 -12.64 -20.65 14.52
CA ALA A 44 -13.06 -20.68 13.10
C ALA A 44 -12.92 -19.32 12.41
N GLY A 45 -13.20 -18.22 13.12
CA GLY A 45 -13.03 -16.86 12.60
C GLY A 45 -11.58 -16.53 12.25
N ILE A 46 -10.64 -16.90 13.14
CA ILE A 46 -9.20 -16.75 12.90
C ILE A 46 -8.79 -17.59 11.68
N LEU A 47 -9.26 -18.85 11.59
CA LEU A 47 -9.00 -19.72 10.45
C LEU A 47 -9.58 -19.18 9.13
N VAL A 48 -10.75 -18.52 9.15
CA VAL A 48 -11.30 -17.87 7.94
C VAL A 48 -10.43 -16.71 7.49
N TYR A 49 -9.86 -15.94 8.42
CA TYR A 49 -8.93 -14.89 8.09
C TYR A 49 -7.65 -15.47 7.45
N LEU A 50 -7.04 -16.49 8.07
CA LEU A 50 -5.87 -17.19 7.52
C LEU A 50 -6.14 -17.83 6.15
N LEU A 51 -7.36 -18.32 5.92
CA LEU A 51 -7.77 -18.84 4.61
C LEU A 51 -7.67 -17.77 3.51
N VAL A 52 -8.07 -16.53 3.82
CA VAL A 52 -8.01 -15.42 2.86
C VAL A 52 -6.55 -15.06 2.59
N GLU A 53 -5.72 -14.99 3.62
CA GLU A 53 -4.30 -14.67 3.53
C GLU A 53 -3.55 -15.70 2.68
N ILE A 54 -3.62 -16.98 3.05
CA ILE A 54 -2.91 -18.09 2.40
C ILE A 54 -3.33 -18.27 0.94
N LEU A 55 -4.64 -18.18 0.65
CA LEU A 55 -5.11 -18.28 -0.73
C LEU A 55 -4.79 -17.02 -1.54
N GLY A 56 -4.77 -15.85 -0.90
CA GLY A 56 -4.34 -14.61 -1.53
C GLY A 56 -2.89 -14.70 -2.00
N GLU A 57 -1.99 -15.20 -1.15
CA GLU A 57 -0.57 -15.39 -1.47
C GLU A 57 -0.39 -16.39 -2.62
N ALA A 58 -0.98 -17.59 -2.53
CA ALA A 58 -0.88 -18.61 -3.57
C ALA A 58 -1.51 -18.17 -4.91
N ALA A 59 -2.62 -17.43 -4.88
CA ALA A 59 -3.26 -16.90 -6.07
C ALA A 59 -2.47 -15.74 -6.68
N GLY A 60 -1.83 -14.90 -5.85
CA GLY A 60 -0.94 -13.82 -6.29
C GLY A 60 0.26 -14.36 -7.07
N GLU A 61 0.98 -15.34 -6.49
CA GLU A 61 2.09 -16.03 -7.15
C GLU A 61 1.65 -16.63 -8.50
N THR A 62 0.55 -17.41 -8.50
CA THR A 62 0.04 -18.05 -9.72
C THR A 62 -0.39 -17.03 -10.78
N SER A 63 -1.07 -15.95 -10.38
CA SER A 63 -1.56 -14.92 -11.30
C SER A 63 -0.39 -14.19 -11.97
N SER A 64 0.68 -13.91 -11.23
CA SER A 64 1.89 -13.28 -11.77
C SER A 64 2.52 -14.11 -12.90
N GLN A 65 2.58 -15.44 -12.75
CA GLN A 65 3.12 -16.32 -13.77
C GLN A 65 2.18 -16.47 -14.98
N VAL A 66 0.87 -16.55 -14.76
CA VAL A 66 -0.12 -16.62 -15.85
C VAL A 66 -0.11 -15.37 -16.71
N ILE A 67 -0.07 -14.19 -16.10
CA ILE A 67 0.00 -12.91 -16.81
C ILE A 67 1.31 -12.85 -17.63
N SER A 68 2.44 -13.24 -17.03
CA SER A 68 3.73 -13.33 -17.73
C SER A 68 3.69 -14.28 -18.95
N ALA A 69 2.99 -15.41 -18.85
CA ALA A 69 2.83 -16.34 -19.97
C ALA A 69 1.92 -15.80 -21.08
N LEU A 70 0.85 -15.06 -20.72
CA LEU A 70 -0.07 -14.45 -21.69
C LEU A 70 0.60 -13.33 -22.48
N HIS A 71 1.52 -12.58 -21.87
CA HIS A 71 2.30 -11.52 -22.52
C HIS A 71 3.53 -12.04 -23.27
N GLN A 72 3.71 -13.37 -23.40
CA GLN A 72 4.87 -14.03 -24.03
C GLN A 72 6.23 -13.64 -23.42
N THR A 73 6.25 -13.09 -22.20
CA THR A 73 7.49 -12.70 -21.50
C THR A 73 8.16 -13.89 -20.81
N ARG A 74 7.40 -14.94 -20.49
CA ARG A 74 7.90 -16.25 -20.02
C ARG A 74 7.24 -17.40 -20.77
N ALA A 75 7.83 -18.59 -20.67
CA ALA A 75 7.22 -19.81 -21.22
C ALA A 75 5.88 -20.10 -20.53
N ALA A 76 4.91 -20.68 -21.25
CA ALA A 76 3.60 -21.01 -20.68
C ALA A 76 3.62 -22.22 -19.72
N ALA A 77 4.68 -23.03 -19.75
CA ALA A 77 4.75 -24.26 -18.98
C ALA A 77 4.80 -24.05 -17.44
N PRO A 78 5.62 -23.12 -16.90
CA PRO A 78 5.58 -22.75 -15.47
C PRO A 78 4.22 -22.23 -15.00
N ALA A 79 3.61 -21.32 -15.77
CA ALA A 79 2.28 -20.79 -15.46
C ALA A 79 1.20 -21.88 -15.41
N LEU A 80 1.22 -22.80 -16.38
CA LEU A 80 0.29 -23.93 -16.38
C LEU A 80 0.54 -24.87 -15.20
N LEU A 81 1.81 -25.10 -14.84
CA LEU A 81 2.18 -25.91 -13.69
C LEU A 81 1.64 -25.30 -12.40
N ASP A 82 1.80 -24.00 -12.19
CA ASP A 82 1.33 -23.33 -10.96
C ASP A 82 -0.20 -23.32 -10.87
N VAL A 83 -0.91 -23.13 -11.97
CA VAL A 83 -2.38 -23.30 -11.99
C VAL A 83 -2.78 -24.73 -11.62
N ILE A 84 -2.09 -25.74 -12.14
CA ILE A 84 -2.33 -27.15 -11.80
C ILE A 84 -2.04 -27.40 -10.32
N LEU A 85 -0.97 -26.81 -9.78
CA LEU A 85 -0.57 -26.98 -8.38
C LEU A 85 -1.50 -26.23 -7.42
N LEU A 86 -1.98 -25.04 -7.78
CA LEU A 86 -2.98 -24.28 -7.03
C LEU A 86 -4.31 -25.06 -6.97
N VAL A 87 -4.87 -25.44 -8.12
CA VAL A 87 -6.15 -26.16 -8.17
C VAL A 87 -6.02 -27.55 -7.58
N GLY A 88 -4.93 -28.26 -7.89
CA GLY A 88 -4.63 -29.59 -7.38
C GLY A 88 -4.38 -29.60 -5.88
N GLY A 89 -3.61 -28.64 -5.37
CA GLY A 89 -3.37 -28.43 -3.95
C GLY A 89 -4.67 -28.18 -3.20
N LEU A 90 -5.48 -27.21 -3.65
CA LEU A 90 -6.79 -26.92 -3.06
C LEU A 90 -7.72 -28.14 -3.06
N ALA A 91 -7.77 -28.88 -4.17
CA ALA A 91 -8.56 -30.11 -4.28
C ALA A 91 -8.06 -31.21 -3.33
N ILE A 92 -6.75 -31.39 -3.18
CA ILE A 92 -6.17 -32.36 -2.24
C ILE A 92 -6.47 -31.94 -0.80
N GLY A 93 -6.28 -30.66 -0.46
CA GLY A 93 -6.56 -30.12 0.86
C GLY A 93 -8.03 -30.28 1.28
N PHE A 94 -8.96 -30.05 0.36
CA PHE A 94 -10.39 -30.09 0.68
C PHE A 94 -11.05 -31.44 0.34
N VAL A 95 -11.02 -31.85 -0.93
CA VAL A 95 -11.77 -33.01 -1.44
C VAL A 95 -11.20 -34.32 -0.89
N ALA A 96 -9.88 -34.44 -0.72
CA ALA A 96 -9.31 -35.67 -0.16
C ALA A 96 -9.69 -35.87 1.31
N LEU A 97 -9.74 -34.80 2.12
CA LEU A 97 -10.21 -34.88 3.51
C LEU A 97 -11.69 -35.26 3.58
N VAL A 98 -12.54 -34.65 2.74
CA VAL A 98 -13.96 -35.03 2.63
C VAL A 98 -14.11 -36.50 2.22
N ALA A 99 -13.34 -36.95 1.23
CA ALA A 99 -13.38 -38.34 0.76
C ALA A 99 -12.89 -39.34 1.82
N LEU A 100 -11.85 -38.98 2.59
CA LEU A 100 -11.35 -39.78 3.72
C LEU A 100 -12.40 -39.91 4.82
N GLN A 101 -13.09 -38.82 5.17
CA GLN A 101 -14.18 -38.82 6.14
C GLN A 101 -15.35 -39.71 5.68
N GLN A 102 -15.74 -39.61 4.41
CA GLN A 102 -16.83 -40.40 3.84
C GLN A 102 -16.49 -41.90 3.72
N ARG A 103 -15.27 -42.23 3.26
CA ARG A 103 -14.82 -43.63 3.07
C ARG A 103 -14.50 -44.34 4.38
N GLY A 104 -14.00 -43.62 5.38
CA GLY A 104 -13.48 -44.22 6.61
C GLY A 104 -14.55 -44.68 7.60
N LEU A 105 -15.66 -43.94 7.74
CA LEU A 105 -16.55 -44.12 8.91
C LEU A 105 -18.04 -43.86 8.68
N GLY A 106 -18.48 -43.36 7.52
CA GLY A 106 -19.88 -43.02 7.25
C GLY A 106 -20.47 -42.14 8.37
N ARG A 107 -21.64 -42.51 8.92
CA ARG A 107 -22.29 -41.80 10.05
C ARG A 107 -21.47 -41.74 11.36
N ARG A 108 -20.38 -42.51 11.50
CA ARG A 108 -19.49 -42.44 12.68
C ARG A 108 -18.45 -41.33 12.59
N ALA A 109 -18.28 -40.71 11.42
CA ALA A 109 -17.32 -39.63 11.23
C ALA A 109 -17.68 -38.39 12.07
N ASP A 110 -18.98 -38.10 12.19
CA ASP A 110 -19.52 -36.99 13.00
C ASP A 110 -19.57 -37.33 14.50
N SER A 111 -18.97 -38.46 14.92
CA SER A 111 -18.90 -38.84 16.33
C SER A 111 -18.05 -37.82 17.10
N PRO A 112 -18.45 -37.44 18.33
CA PRO A 112 -17.67 -36.52 19.16
C PRO A 112 -16.26 -37.03 19.51
N ARG A 113 -15.98 -38.33 19.34
CA ARG A 113 -14.63 -38.91 19.51
C ARG A 113 -13.77 -38.89 18.25
N VAL A 114 -14.40 -38.85 17.08
CA VAL A 114 -13.74 -39.05 15.79
C VAL A 114 -13.54 -37.72 15.09
N LEU A 115 -14.55 -36.86 15.08
CA LEU A 115 -14.50 -35.55 14.44
C LEU A 115 -13.27 -34.70 14.87
N PRO A 116 -12.85 -34.68 16.15
CA PRO A 116 -11.61 -34.00 16.54
C PRO A 116 -10.37 -34.47 15.79
N TRP A 117 -10.27 -35.75 15.42
CA TRP A 117 -9.13 -36.28 14.68
C TRP A 117 -9.11 -35.83 13.23
N PHE A 118 -10.29 -35.69 12.61
CA PHE A 118 -10.38 -35.11 11.26
C PHE A 118 -10.06 -33.62 11.25
N ILE A 119 -10.55 -32.89 12.26
CA ILE A 119 -10.20 -31.47 12.44
C ILE A 119 -8.70 -31.33 12.72
N ALA A 120 -8.12 -32.15 13.60
CA ALA A 120 -6.69 -32.15 13.86
C ALA A 120 -5.87 -32.53 12.62
N LEU A 121 -6.36 -33.43 11.76
CA LEU A 121 -5.70 -33.79 10.51
C LEU A 121 -5.72 -32.62 9.50
N GLY A 122 -6.87 -31.96 9.34
CA GLY A 122 -6.96 -30.76 8.49
C GLY A 122 -6.09 -29.63 9.02
N ILE A 123 -6.08 -29.43 10.34
CA ILE A 123 -5.19 -28.48 11.00
C ILE A 123 -3.72 -28.84 10.77
N GLY A 124 -3.35 -30.12 10.91
CA GLY A 124 -2.00 -30.59 10.64
C GLY A 124 -1.54 -30.33 9.20
N LEU A 125 -2.44 -30.45 8.21
CA LEU A 125 -2.12 -30.13 6.82
C LEU A 125 -1.82 -28.64 6.61
N HIS A 126 -2.57 -27.76 7.27
CA HIS A 126 -2.26 -26.32 7.21
C HIS A 126 -0.95 -26.03 7.95
N ASN A 127 -0.74 -26.63 9.12
CA ASN A 127 0.41 -26.37 9.99
C ASN A 127 1.73 -26.80 9.34
N LEU A 128 1.67 -27.72 8.37
CA LEU A 128 2.80 -28.06 7.52
C LEU A 128 3.28 -26.86 6.68
N SER A 129 2.36 -26.05 6.14
CA SER A 129 2.67 -24.86 5.34
C SER A 129 3.33 -23.76 6.18
N GLU A 130 2.85 -23.55 7.41
CA GLU A 130 3.46 -22.64 8.38
C GLU A 130 4.88 -23.04 8.73
N GLY A 131 5.08 -24.34 8.98
CA GLY A 131 6.41 -24.87 9.18
C GLY A 131 7.30 -24.58 7.98
N LEU A 132 6.83 -24.86 6.77
CA LEU A 132 7.59 -24.61 5.54
C LEU A 132 8.02 -23.14 5.45
N ALA A 133 7.11 -22.20 5.71
CA ALA A 133 7.38 -20.75 5.70
C ALA A 133 8.44 -20.34 6.74
N ILE A 134 8.38 -20.87 7.96
CA ILE A 134 9.42 -20.63 8.99
C ILE A 134 10.78 -21.13 8.50
N GLY A 135 10.82 -22.36 7.98
CA GLY A 135 12.04 -22.99 7.50
C GLY A 135 12.68 -22.22 6.35
N GLN A 136 11.88 -21.81 5.36
CA GLN A 136 12.34 -21.05 4.20
C GLN A 136 12.83 -19.66 4.58
N SER A 137 12.11 -18.96 5.47
CA SER A 137 12.54 -17.66 6.01
C SER A 137 13.91 -17.75 6.66
N PHE A 138 14.14 -18.81 7.45
CA PHE A 138 15.42 -19.01 8.11
C PHE A 138 16.54 -19.42 7.13
N ALA A 139 16.24 -20.28 6.14
CA ALA A 139 17.18 -20.67 5.09
C ALA A 139 17.66 -19.46 4.25
N GLN A 140 16.80 -18.46 4.07
CA GLN A 140 17.10 -17.21 3.38
C GLN A 140 17.82 -16.17 4.26
N GLY A 141 18.20 -16.51 5.50
CA GLY A 141 18.86 -15.59 6.43
C GLY A 141 17.94 -14.57 7.09
N LYS A 142 16.61 -14.71 6.93
CA LYS A 142 15.59 -13.79 7.44
C LYS A 142 15.14 -14.18 8.87
N ALA A 143 16.06 -14.21 9.82
CA ALA A 143 15.79 -14.70 11.18
C ALA A 143 14.72 -13.87 11.92
N ALA A 144 14.67 -12.55 11.74
CA ALA A 144 13.65 -11.69 12.35
C ALA A 144 12.24 -11.97 11.82
N LEU A 145 12.10 -12.17 10.50
CA LEU A 145 10.85 -12.61 9.87
C LEU A 145 10.42 -13.98 10.37
N ALA A 146 11.35 -14.94 10.45
CA ALA A 146 11.07 -16.27 11.00
C ALA A 146 10.57 -16.20 12.46
N VAL A 147 11.13 -15.31 13.28
CA VAL A 147 10.65 -15.09 14.67
C VAL A 147 9.27 -14.44 14.70
N GLY A 148 9.00 -13.46 13.82
CA GLY A 148 7.68 -12.84 13.66
C GLY A 148 6.60 -13.87 13.29
N LEU A 149 6.89 -14.70 12.27
CA LEU A 149 6.03 -15.81 11.86
C LEU A 149 5.79 -16.80 13.01
N VAL A 150 6.82 -17.17 13.75
CA VAL A 150 6.67 -18.07 14.91
C VAL A 150 5.76 -17.48 15.98
N ILE A 151 5.81 -16.17 16.23
CA ILE A 151 4.92 -15.52 17.19
C ILE A 151 3.47 -15.54 16.69
N GLY A 152 3.23 -15.16 15.44
CA GLY A 152 1.90 -15.19 14.82
C GLY A 152 1.30 -16.60 14.84
N PHE A 153 2.06 -17.57 14.34
CA PHE A 153 1.63 -18.97 14.28
C PHE A 153 1.44 -19.58 15.66
N ALA A 154 2.30 -19.25 16.63
CA ALA A 154 2.13 -19.69 18.01
C ALA A 154 0.80 -19.20 18.61
N LEU A 155 0.40 -17.96 18.32
CA LEU A 155 -0.82 -17.36 18.84
C LEU A 155 -2.08 -18.01 18.27
N HIS A 156 -2.14 -18.24 16.95
CA HIS A 156 -3.32 -18.89 16.38
C HIS A 156 -3.36 -20.40 16.67
N ASN A 157 -2.21 -21.09 16.75
CA ASN A 157 -2.18 -22.52 17.05
C ASN A 157 -2.72 -22.80 18.45
N ALA A 158 -2.49 -21.90 19.40
CA ALA A 158 -3.14 -21.96 20.70
C ALA A 158 -4.67 -21.97 20.60
N THR A 159 -5.24 -21.20 19.66
CA THR A 159 -6.69 -21.15 19.44
C THR A 159 -7.24 -22.37 18.69
N GLU A 160 -6.45 -22.98 17.82
CA GLU A 160 -6.82 -24.19 17.08
C GLU A 160 -7.00 -25.41 17.97
N GLY A 161 -6.24 -25.48 19.08
CA GLY A 161 -6.49 -26.45 20.12
C GLY A 161 -7.93 -26.38 20.64
N PHE A 162 -8.55 -25.19 20.67
CA PHE A 162 -9.97 -25.03 20.99
C PHE A 162 -10.87 -25.54 19.86
N GLY A 163 -10.52 -25.25 18.60
CA GLY A 163 -11.25 -25.71 17.43
C GLY A 163 -11.31 -27.23 17.31
N ILE A 164 -10.22 -27.92 17.63
CA ILE A 164 -10.13 -29.40 17.62
C ILE A 164 -11.11 -30.03 18.62
N VAL A 165 -11.14 -29.54 19.85
CA VAL A 165 -11.93 -30.16 20.93
C VAL A 165 -13.36 -29.62 21.04
N GLY A 166 -13.64 -28.46 20.43
CA GLY A 166 -14.95 -27.80 20.46
C GLY A 166 -16.12 -28.73 20.12
N PRO A 167 -16.07 -29.46 18.99
CA PRO A 167 -17.14 -30.39 18.61
C PRO A 167 -17.31 -31.59 19.55
N ALA A 168 -16.21 -32.13 20.12
CA ALA A 168 -16.26 -33.24 21.09
C ALA A 168 -17.03 -32.87 22.37
N LEU A 169 -16.95 -31.61 22.76
CA LEU A 169 -17.49 -31.11 24.01
C LEU A 169 -19.01 -30.85 23.96
N ARG A 170 -19.64 -30.89 22.78
CA ARG A 170 -21.07 -30.65 22.59
C ARG A 170 -21.93 -31.67 23.34
N ASP A 171 -21.50 -32.93 23.33
CA ASP A 171 -22.26 -34.04 23.91
C ASP A 171 -21.79 -34.37 25.35
N GLY A 172 -21.03 -33.47 25.98
CA GLY A 172 -20.50 -33.65 27.35
C GLY A 172 -19.38 -34.70 27.46
N GLU A 173 -18.87 -35.16 26.32
CA GLU A 173 -17.84 -36.18 26.24
C GLU A 173 -16.47 -35.63 26.67
N ARG A 174 -15.66 -36.49 27.31
CA ARG A 174 -14.34 -36.12 27.84
C ARG A 174 -13.26 -36.89 27.11
N LEU A 175 -12.42 -36.18 26.35
CA LEU A 175 -11.25 -36.77 25.70
C LEU A 175 -10.18 -37.10 26.73
N ALA A 176 -9.71 -38.35 26.76
CA ALA A 176 -8.65 -38.79 27.67
C ALA A 176 -7.33 -38.06 27.35
N TRP A 177 -6.45 -37.91 28.35
CA TRP A 177 -5.14 -37.27 28.15
C TRP A 177 -4.33 -37.86 26.98
N PRO A 178 -4.25 -39.20 26.79
CA PRO A 178 -3.57 -39.77 25.61
C PRO A 178 -4.19 -39.33 24.28
N ALA A 179 -5.52 -39.16 24.23
CA ALA A 179 -6.19 -38.66 23.04
C ALA A 179 -5.85 -37.19 22.78
N LEU A 180 -5.80 -36.35 23.82
CA LEU A 180 -5.36 -34.96 23.68
C LEU A 180 -3.90 -34.87 23.23
N PHE A 181 -3.00 -35.69 23.79
CA PHE A 181 -1.61 -35.75 23.34
C PHE A 181 -1.50 -36.11 21.86
N GLY A 182 -2.25 -37.12 21.42
CA GLY A 182 -2.28 -37.53 20.02
C GLY A 182 -2.90 -36.49 19.09
N LEU A 183 -3.99 -35.81 19.51
CA LEU A 183 -4.59 -34.73 18.73
C LEU A 183 -3.62 -33.57 18.52
N GLY A 184 -2.89 -33.16 19.56
CA GLY A 184 -1.87 -32.13 19.42
C GLY A 184 -0.67 -32.57 18.58
N ALA A 185 -0.31 -33.86 18.61
CA ALA A 185 0.77 -34.39 17.78
C ALA A 185 0.38 -34.40 16.29
N VAL A 186 -0.89 -34.73 15.99
CA VAL A 186 -1.42 -34.69 14.62
C VAL A 186 -1.61 -33.26 14.15
N GLY A 187 -2.13 -32.37 15.00
CA GLY A 187 -2.41 -30.98 14.66
C GLY A 187 -1.18 -30.09 14.56
N GLY A 188 -0.27 -30.13 15.54
CA GLY A 188 0.90 -29.23 15.61
C GLY A 188 2.23 -29.87 15.22
N GLY A 189 2.32 -31.20 15.21
CA GLY A 189 3.54 -31.90 14.80
C GLY A 189 4.02 -31.59 13.37
N PRO A 190 3.13 -31.43 12.37
CA PRO A 190 3.52 -31.08 11.01
C PRO A 190 4.28 -29.75 10.88
N THR A 191 4.08 -28.77 11.77
CA THR A 191 4.85 -27.51 11.78
C THR A 191 6.34 -27.76 11.95
N LEU A 192 6.72 -28.73 12.79
CA LEU A 192 8.12 -29.12 12.97
C LEU A 192 8.69 -29.75 11.69
N VAL A 193 7.91 -30.61 11.04
CA VAL A 193 8.31 -31.28 9.79
C VAL A 193 8.48 -30.25 8.67
N GLY A 194 7.53 -29.33 8.54
CA GLY A 194 7.58 -28.23 7.58
C GLY A 194 8.80 -27.34 7.82
N THR A 195 9.09 -26.99 9.07
CA THR A 195 10.24 -26.14 9.43
C THR A 195 11.57 -26.77 9.03
N LEU A 196 11.71 -28.08 9.24
CA LEU A 196 12.89 -28.81 8.80
C LEU A 196 12.98 -28.89 7.27
N ALA A 197 11.86 -29.18 6.60
CA ALA A 197 11.81 -29.28 5.15
C ALA A 197 12.12 -27.95 4.46
N GLY A 198 11.52 -26.84 4.93
CA GLY A 198 11.74 -25.50 4.39
C GLY A 198 13.16 -25.00 4.66
N GLY A 199 13.79 -25.47 5.74
CA GLY A 199 15.19 -25.16 6.07
C GLY A 199 16.21 -25.80 5.12
N VAL A 200 15.82 -26.84 4.38
CA VAL A 200 16.71 -27.58 3.46
C VAL A 200 16.29 -27.50 2.00
N TRP A 201 15.04 -27.13 1.71
CA TRP A 201 14.47 -27.11 0.37
C TRP A 201 13.55 -25.90 0.15
N THR A 202 13.90 -25.09 -0.86
CA THR A 202 13.11 -23.93 -1.31
C THR A 202 12.67 -24.17 -2.77
N SER A 203 11.37 -24.13 -3.04
CA SER A 203 10.81 -24.29 -4.39
C SER A 203 9.49 -23.54 -4.49
N GLU A 204 9.42 -22.57 -5.40
CA GLU A 204 8.24 -21.72 -5.62
C GLU A 204 7.00 -22.52 -6.03
N PRO A 205 7.03 -23.44 -7.03
CA PRO A 205 5.85 -24.26 -7.35
C PRO A 205 5.37 -25.14 -6.19
N LEU A 206 6.31 -25.59 -5.35
CA LEU A 206 5.98 -26.39 -4.17
C LEU A 206 5.30 -25.52 -3.10
N SER A 207 5.71 -24.26 -2.97
CA SER A 207 5.07 -23.29 -2.08
C SER A 207 3.60 -23.10 -2.48
N VAL A 208 3.33 -22.79 -3.76
CA VAL A 208 1.97 -22.68 -4.31
C VAL A 208 1.14 -23.92 -3.99
N PHE A 209 1.69 -25.12 -4.22
CA PHE A 209 1.00 -26.38 -3.93
C PHE A 209 0.68 -26.55 -2.44
N VAL A 210 1.64 -26.27 -1.56
CA VAL A 210 1.49 -26.45 -0.11
C VAL A 210 0.56 -25.41 0.50
N LEU A 211 0.63 -24.15 0.09
CA LEU A 211 -0.28 -23.07 0.48
C LEU A 211 -1.71 -23.37 0.02
N ALA A 212 -1.88 -23.78 -1.24
CA ALA A 212 -3.20 -24.15 -1.77
C ALA A 212 -3.80 -25.35 -1.03
N MET A 213 -2.98 -26.35 -0.70
CA MET A 213 -3.39 -27.49 0.12
C MET A 213 -3.80 -27.07 1.54
N ALA A 214 -3.04 -26.17 2.16
CA ALA A 214 -3.38 -25.59 3.46
C ALA A 214 -4.72 -24.85 3.41
N GLY A 215 -4.94 -24.00 2.40
CA GLY A 215 -6.23 -23.31 2.20
C GLY A 215 -7.40 -24.29 2.03
N GLY A 216 -7.21 -25.37 1.26
CA GLY A 216 -8.22 -26.42 1.12
C GLY A 216 -8.52 -27.13 2.45
N ALA A 217 -7.50 -27.41 3.25
CA ALA A 217 -7.64 -28.06 4.55
C ALA A 217 -8.32 -27.15 5.59
N ILE A 218 -8.00 -25.85 5.60
CA ILE A 218 -8.65 -24.84 6.45
C ILE A 218 -10.12 -24.71 6.07
N LEU A 219 -10.45 -24.64 4.78
CA LEU A 219 -11.84 -24.59 4.32
C LEU A 219 -12.65 -25.79 4.82
N TYR A 220 -12.07 -26.98 4.79
CA TYR A 220 -12.66 -28.19 5.34
C TYR A 220 -12.89 -28.08 6.85
N VAL A 221 -11.88 -27.66 7.61
CA VAL A 221 -11.97 -27.51 9.08
C VAL A 221 -13.04 -26.50 9.48
N VAL A 222 -13.05 -25.32 8.84
CA VAL A 222 -14.06 -24.28 9.09
C VAL A 222 -15.46 -24.83 8.84
N PHE A 223 -15.66 -25.56 7.74
CA PHE A 223 -16.94 -26.18 7.42
C PHE A 223 -17.40 -27.15 8.51
N GLU A 224 -16.50 -28.01 9.01
CA GLU A 224 -16.79 -28.96 10.08
C GLU A 224 -17.12 -28.25 11.40
N MET A 225 -16.35 -27.23 11.76
CA MET A 225 -16.58 -26.45 12.98
C MET A 225 -17.92 -25.71 12.96
N VAL A 226 -18.26 -25.05 11.85
CA VAL A 226 -19.56 -24.37 11.68
C VAL A 226 -20.69 -25.40 11.72
N SER A 227 -20.53 -26.53 11.04
CA SER A 227 -21.52 -27.61 11.02
C SER A 227 -21.77 -28.21 12.41
N ALA A 228 -20.73 -28.31 13.24
CA ALA A 228 -20.83 -28.82 14.60
C ALA A 228 -21.70 -27.92 15.52
N VAL A 229 -21.68 -26.60 15.32
CA VAL A 229 -22.40 -25.64 16.18
C VAL A 229 -23.77 -25.21 15.64
N ARG A 230 -24.14 -25.58 14.40
CA ARG A 230 -25.39 -25.18 13.72
C ARG A 230 -26.69 -25.46 14.50
N LYS A 231 -26.68 -26.43 15.43
CA LYS A 231 -27.87 -26.84 16.20
C LYS A 231 -27.99 -26.15 17.56
N GLU A 232 -27.02 -25.29 17.94
CA GLU A 232 -27.05 -24.56 19.20
C GLU A 232 -28.12 -23.48 19.21
N THR A 233 -28.74 -23.21 20.36
CA THR A 233 -29.84 -22.21 20.48
C THR A 233 -29.33 -20.77 20.47
N ALA A 234 -28.11 -20.53 20.94
CA ALA A 234 -27.50 -19.20 21.06
C ALA A 234 -26.73 -18.77 19.79
N GLN A 235 -27.29 -19.03 18.60
CA GLN A 235 -26.61 -18.78 17.32
C GLN A 235 -26.06 -17.35 17.17
N ARG A 236 -26.76 -16.33 17.69
CA ARG A 236 -26.29 -14.94 17.60
C ARG A 236 -24.94 -14.73 18.28
N ILE A 237 -24.77 -15.24 19.50
CA ILE A 237 -23.53 -15.11 20.27
C ILE A 237 -22.43 -15.93 19.60
N ILE A 238 -22.76 -17.15 19.17
CA ILE A 238 -21.83 -18.09 18.55
C ILE A 238 -21.28 -17.53 17.23
N MET A 239 -22.13 -16.98 16.36
CA MET A 239 -21.69 -16.39 15.09
C MET A 239 -21.03 -15.02 15.27
N SER A 240 -21.37 -14.27 16.33
CA SER A 240 -20.61 -13.05 16.68
C SER A 240 -19.17 -13.38 17.08
N ALA A 241 -18.94 -14.53 17.71
CA ALA A 241 -17.59 -14.98 18.03
C ALA A 241 -16.78 -15.32 16.77
N LEU A 242 -17.42 -15.80 15.69
CA LEU A 242 -16.75 -15.98 14.39
C LEU A 242 -16.24 -14.64 13.83
N VAL A 243 -17.08 -13.61 13.84
CA VAL A 243 -16.69 -12.27 13.38
C VAL A 243 -15.58 -11.70 14.27
N LEU A 244 -15.70 -11.86 15.59
CA LEU A 244 -14.65 -11.45 16.52
C LEU A 244 -13.33 -12.20 16.26
N GLY A 245 -13.40 -13.48 15.95
CA GLY A 245 -12.23 -14.30 15.62
C GLY A 245 -11.52 -13.78 14.38
N PHE A 246 -12.28 -13.47 13.32
CA PHE A 246 -11.74 -12.86 12.11
C PHE A 246 -11.07 -11.51 12.42
N ALA A 247 -11.72 -10.65 13.20
CA ALA A 247 -11.16 -9.36 13.61
C ALA A 247 -9.90 -9.51 14.48
N VAL A 248 -9.82 -10.54 15.32
CA VAL A 248 -8.62 -10.87 16.10
C VAL A 248 -7.48 -11.33 15.19
N GLY A 249 -7.76 -12.21 14.21
CA GLY A 249 -6.77 -12.63 13.22
C GLY A 249 -6.19 -11.45 12.44
N TRP A 250 -7.06 -10.60 11.90
CA TRP A 250 -6.64 -9.36 11.25
C TRP A 250 -5.87 -8.42 12.19
N GLY A 251 -6.30 -8.30 13.44
CA GLY A 251 -5.61 -7.50 14.45
C GLY A 251 -4.20 -8.01 14.77
N THR A 252 -3.96 -9.34 14.73
CA THR A 252 -2.62 -9.90 14.94
C THR A 252 -1.65 -9.57 13.81
N GLU A 253 -2.12 -9.47 12.56
CA GLU A 253 -1.33 -8.98 11.43
C GLU A 253 -0.97 -7.50 11.62
N VAL A 254 -1.93 -6.65 11.99
CA VAL A 254 -1.67 -5.22 12.24
C VAL A 254 -0.63 -5.02 13.34
N VAL A 255 -0.71 -5.81 14.43
CA VAL A 255 0.25 -5.73 15.54
C VAL A 255 1.61 -6.30 15.14
N THR A 256 1.67 -7.39 14.38
CA THR A 256 2.94 -7.95 13.91
C THR A 256 3.62 -6.99 12.93
N ALA A 257 2.89 -6.42 11.97
CA ALA A 257 3.36 -5.34 11.08
C ALA A 257 3.84 -4.10 11.88
N ALA A 258 3.09 -3.69 12.91
CA ALA A 258 3.50 -2.60 13.81
C ALA A 258 4.73 -2.94 14.67
N SER A 259 4.92 -4.21 15.04
CA SER A 259 6.08 -4.66 15.83
C SER A 259 7.34 -4.82 14.99
N MET A 260 7.18 -5.18 13.71
CA MET A 260 8.27 -5.20 12.73
C MET A 260 8.75 -3.79 12.38
N THR A 261 7.84 -2.80 12.40
CA THR A 261 8.19 -1.37 12.29
C THR A 261 8.71 -0.76 13.60
N GLY A 262 8.36 -1.35 14.76
CA GLY A 262 8.84 -0.94 16.08
C GLY A 262 10.20 -1.52 16.52
N GLY A 263 10.74 -2.49 15.78
CA GLY A 263 11.98 -3.22 16.12
C GLY A 263 13.27 -2.39 16.04
N GLU A 264 13.25 -1.20 15.43
CA GLU A 264 14.38 -0.26 15.43
C GLU A 264 14.33 0.76 16.58
N GLN A 265 13.35 0.66 17.49
CA GLN A 265 13.32 1.43 18.74
C GLN A 265 13.59 0.52 19.95
N GLY A 266 14.81 -0.02 20.09
CA GLY A 266 15.01 -0.95 21.20
C GLY A 266 16.38 -1.59 21.41
N SER A 267 17.47 -1.05 20.87
CA SER A 267 18.78 -1.30 21.49
C SER A 267 19.59 -0.01 21.45
N GLY A 268 19.45 0.77 22.52
CA GLY A 268 20.32 1.89 22.78
C GLY A 268 21.75 1.39 22.93
N GLN A 269 22.50 1.39 21.84
CA GLN A 269 23.93 1.52 21.93
C GLN A 269 24.17 2.93 22.45
N VAL A 270 24.36 3.03 23.77
CA VAL A 270 24.82 4.24 24.43
C VAL A 270 26.19 4.56 23.87
N VAL A 271 26.23 5.36 22.80
CA VAL A 271 27.43 6.09 22.40
C VAL A 271 27.55 7.23 23.39
N ARG A 272 28.44 7.06 24.37
CA ARG A 272 28.98 8.16 25.15
C ARG A 272 29.90 8.96 24.24
N GLU A 273 29.46 10.12 23.79
CA GLU A 273 30.38 11.16 23.32
C GLU A 273 30.96 11.91 24.53
N ALA A 274 32.25 12.21 24.42
CA ALA A 274 33.06 12.85 25.43
C ALA A 274 32.81 14.37 25.43
N ASP A 275 31.70 14.79 26.01
CA ASP A 275 31.57 16.02 26.81
C ASP A 275 30.13 16.07 27.31
N GLY A 276 29.95 15.64 28.57
CA GLY A 276 28.63 15.51 29.16
C GLY A 276 27.96 16.85 29.38
N ASP A 277 26.88 17.10 28.65
CA ASP A 277 25.76 17.91 29.13
C ASP A 277 24.43 17.45 28.52
N VAL A 278 23.46 17.20 29.40
CA VAL A 278 22.04 17.01 29.07
C VAL A 278 21.31 18.24 29.59
N VAL A 279 20.81 19.09 28.72
CA VAL A 279 19.77 20.07 29.11
C VAL A 279 18.78 20.25 27.96
N ALA A 280 17.59 19.66 28.13
CA ALA A 280 16.38 20.29 27.63
C ALA A 280 15.93 21.32 28.67
N THR A 281 15.82 22.58 28.28
CA THR A 281 14.85 23.57 28.82
C THR A 281 14.86 24.78 27.90
N GLY A 282 13.68 25.23 27.50
CA GLY A 282 13.54 26.36 26.58
C GLY A 282 13.92 27.69 27.22
N THR A 283 14.28 28.66 26.39
CA THR A 283 13.76 30.05 26.40
C THR A 283 14.44 30.84 25.28
N ALA A 284 13.68 31.73 24.66
CA ALA A 284 14.16 32.67 23.66
C ALA A 284 15.03 33.77 24.28
N ALA A 285 16.10 34.19 23.58
CA ALA A 285 16.54 35.57 23.39
C ALA A 285 18.01 35.61 22.92
N GLY A 286 18.35 36.57 22.07
CA GLY A 286 19.74 37.08 21.96
C GLY A 286 20.31 37.09 20.55
N ALA A 287 20.42 38.28 19.99
CA ALA A 287 20.94 38.59 18.66
C ALA A 287 22.45 38.91 18.64
N ALA A 288 22.98 38.92 17.39
CA ALA A 288 24.17 39.64 16.86
C ALA A 288 25.56 39.07 17.28
N ASP A 289 26.54 38.87 16.39
CA ASP A 289 27.30 39.84 15.58
C ASP A 289 28.28 38.99 14.70
N ALA A 290 28.26 39.04 13.36
CA ALA A 290 28.95 39.93 12.41
C ALA A 290 30.28 39.40 11.84
N GLY A 291 30.44 39.58 10.51
CA GLY A 291 31.74 39.81 9.87
C GLY A 291 31.96 39.13 8.51
N GLY A 292 31.70 39.83 7.39
CA GLY A 292 32.18 39.39 6.08
C GLY A 292 31.58 40.16 4.88
N THR A 293 32.27 41.20 4.43
CA THR A 293 31.90 42.14 3.36
C THR A 293 31.96 41.55 1.95
N GLY A 294 30.89 41.71 1.17
CA GLY A 294 30.88 41.66 -0.30
C GLY A 294 29.93 42.73 -0.83
N GLN A 295 30.44 43.67 -1.63
CA GLN A 295 29.60 44.69 -2.27
C GLN A 295 28.69 44.04 -3.32
N THR A 296 27.41 43.91 -2.98
CA THR A 296 26.33 43.55 -3.90
C THR A 296 25.70 44.83 -4.43
N LEU A 297 25.46 44.90 -5.74
CA LEU A 297 24.64 45.94 -6.37
C LEU A 297 23.33 46.09 -5.57
N THR A 298 23.19 47.22 -4.88
CA THR A 298 22.07 47.49 -3.99
C THR A 298 20.83 47.85 -4.79
N LEU A 299 19.94 46.86 -4.95
CA LEU A 299 18.54 47.13 -5.19
C LEU A 299 18.01 48.03 -4.07
N SER A 300 17.13 48.97 -4.40
CA SER A 300 16.53 49.83 -3.37
C SER A 300 15.82 48.97 -2.31
N PRO A 301 15.76 49.38 -1.03
CA PRO A 301 15.07 48.63 0.01
C PRO A 301 13.61 48.29 -0.34
N SER A 302 12.96 49.08 -1.18
CA SER A 302 11.61 48.79 -1.68
C SER A 302 11.60 47.76 -2.82
N ALA A 303 12.62 47.72 -3.67
CA ALA A 303 12.77 46.73 -4.74
C ALA A 303 13.25 45.38 -4.19
N ALA A 304 14.22 45.39 -3.25
CA ALA A 304 14.64 44.22 -2.51
C ALA A 304 13.49 43.67 -1.65
N ALA A 305 12.76 44.54 -0.94
CA ALA A 305 11.56 44.11 -0.21
C ALA A 305 10.37 43.76 -1.12
N ALA A 306 10.32 44.17 -2.39
CA ALA A 306 9.29 43.72 -3.33
C ALA A 306 9.66 42.36 -3.95
N GLN A 307 10.95 42.10 -4.21
CA GLN A 307 11.47 40.79 -4.59
C GLN A 307 11.45 39.77 -3.44
N ASP A 308 11.64 40.20 -2.18
CA ASP A 308 11.49 39.35 -0.99
C ASP A 308 10.02 39.18 -0.55
N ARG A 309 9.09 40.05 -0.99
CA ARG A 309 7.64 39.98 -0.67
C ARG A 309 6.80 39.32 -1.74
N MET A 310 7.29 39.21 -2.97
CA MET A 310 6.85 38.11 -3.80
C MET A 310 7.28 36.87 -3.02
N ALA A 311 6.31 36.17 -2.43
CA ALA A 311 6.50 34.79 -2.04
C ALA A 311 7.37 34.12 -3.12
N GLN A 312 8.27 33.21 -2.76
CA GLN A 312 8.82 32.30 -3.76
C GLN A 312 7.62 31.56 -4.35
N ASP A 313 7.02 32.15 -5.37
CA ASP A 313 5.86 31.63 -6.07
C ASP A 313 6.47 30.63 -7.03
N LEU A 314 6.92 29.51 -6.46
CA LEU A 314 7.54 28.40 -7.18
C LEU A 314 6.59 27.91 -8.31
N LEU A 315 5.29 28.19 -8.15
CA LEU A 315 4.25 27.94 -9.13
C LEU A 315 4.35 28.87 -10.34
N ALA A 316 4.76 30.12 -10.19
CA ALA A 316 4.94 31.04 -11.32
C ALA A 316 6.07 30.57 -12.24
N GLU A 317 7.12 29.96 -11.69
CA GLU A 317 8.22 29.37 -12.48
C GLU A 317 7.78 28.09 -13.22
N LYS A 318 6.87 27.31 -12.62
CA LYS A 318 6.30 26.09 -13.22
C LYS A 318 5.23 26.37 -14.29
N ALA A 319 4.59 27.54 -14.26
CA ALA A 319 3.38 27.81 -15.04
C ALA A 319 3.64 28.02 -16.54
N LEU A 320 2.86 27.34 -17.37
CA LEU A 320 2.80 27.59 -18.81
C LEU A 320 2.20 28.98 -19.06
N LEU A 321 2.91 29.82 -19.82
CA LEU A 321 2.42 31.15 -20.16
C LEU A 321 1.38 31.07 -21.30
N PRO A 322 0.18 31.65 -21.14
CA PRO A 322 -0.82 31.65 -22.19
C PRO A 322 -0.53 32.72 -23.25
N ARG A 323 -0.97 32.45 -24.48
CA ARG A 323 -1.18 33.48 -25.50
C ARG A 323 -2.51 34.18 -25.23
N ILE A 324 -2.50 35.51 -25.14
CA ILE A 324 -3.74 36.29 -24.96
C ILE A 324 -4.37 36.57 -26.34
N LEU A 325 -5.59 36.08 -26.55
CA LEU A 325 -6.36 36.32 -27.78
C LEU A 325 -6.99 37.72 -27.78
N PRO A 326 -7.43 38.25 -28.95
CA PRO A 326 -8.01 39.60 -29.05
C PRO A 326 -9.23 39.85 -28.16
N ASP A 327 -9.97 38.80 -27.79
CA ASP A 327 -11.15 38.87 -26.93
C ASP A 327 -10.83 38.72 -25.41
N GLY A 328 -9.54 38.69 -25.07
CA GLY A 328 -9.02 38.50 -23.72
C GLY A 328 -8.89 37.04 -23.28
N THR A 329 -9.21 36.07 -24.14
CA THR A 329 -9.07 34.64 -23.81
C THR A 329 -7.60 34.25 -23.61
N LYS A 330 -7.30 33.53 -22.54
CA LYS A 330 -6.01 32.90 -22.27
C LYS A 330 -5.95 31.55 -22.99
N GLU A 331 -5.14 31.48 -24.03
CA GLU A 331 -4.92 30.27 -24.81
C GLU A 331 -3.64 29.55 -24.36
N PHE A 332 -3.78 28.29 -23.96
CA PHE A 332 -2.69 27.38 -23.65
C PHE A 332 -2.62 26.32 -24.75
N VAL A 333 -1.41 25.93 -25.14
CA VAL A 333 -1.17 24.90 -26.15
C VAL A 333 -0.44 23.74 -25.49
N LEU A 334 -1.06 22.57 -25.58
CA LEU A 334 -0.51 21.30 -25.13
C LEU A 334 -0.34 20.39 -26.35
N THR A 335 0.82 19.75 -26.46
CA THR A 335 1.08 18.70 -27.43
C THR A 335 1.35 17.40 -26.69
N ALA A 336 0.45 16.43 -26.82
CA ALA A 336 0.67 15.07 -26.30
C ALA A 336 1.60 14.33 -27.26
N SER A 337 2.77 13.91 -26.77
CA SER A 337 3.80 13.27 -27.60
C SER A 337 4.65 12.30 -26.77
N ALA A 338 5.18 11.26 -27.43
CA ALA A 338 6.16 10.36 -26.83
C ALA A 338 7.56 11.00 -26.83
N PHE A 339 8.32 10.81 -25.76
CA PHE A 339 9.68 11.33 -25.63
C PHE A 339 10.52 10.49 -24.66
N PRO A 340 11.84 10.42 -24.84
CA PRO A 340 12.72 9.84 -23.84
C PRO A 340 12.78 10.73 -22.60
N TRP A 341 12.49 10.17 -21.43
CA TRP A 341 12.46 10.85 -20.15
C TRP A 341 13.47 10.21 -19.19
N GLN A 342 14.39 11.02 -18.66
CA GLN A 342 15.29 10.60 -17.59
C GLN A 342 14.54 10.64 -16.27
N LEU A 343 14.23 9.46 -15.74
CA LEU A 343 13.45 9.24 -14.53
C LEU A 343 14.31 9.49 -13.26
N TYR A 344 15.50 8.91 -13.24
CA TYR A 344 16.55 9.08 -12.24
C TYR A 344 17.93 8.74 -12.88
N PRO A 345 19.07 8.96 -12.20
CA PRO A 345 20.39 8.78 -12.80
C PRO A 345 20.57 7.39 -13.42
N GLY A 346 20.93 7.35 -14.71
CA GLY A 346 21.13 6.10 -15.44
C GLY A 346 19.85 5.40 -15.92
N LYS A 347 18.66 5.95 -15.63
CA LYS A 347 17.37 5.40 -16.07
C LYS A 347 16.63 6.35 -16.98
N VAL A 348 16.57 5.98 -18.26
CA VAL A 348 15.76 6.66 -19.27
C VAL A 348 14.66 5.71 -19.70
N VAL A 349 13.42 6.17 -19.66
CA VAL A 349 12.23 5.45 -20.10
C VAL A 349 11.52 6.24 -21.20
N GLU A 350 10.67 5.59 -21.99
CA GLU A 350 9.76 6.31 -22.86
C GLU A 350 8.57 6.80 -22.02
N ALA A 351 8.28 8.10 -22.10
CA ALA A 351 7.10 8.71 -21.50
C ALA A 351 6.25 9.37 -22.56
N TRP A 352 4.96 9.52 -22.29
CA TRP A 352 4.03 10.33 -23.05
C TRP A 352 3.65 11.52 -22.21
N GLY A 353 4.07 12.71 -22.64
CA GLY A 353 3.88 13.93 -21.86
C GLY A 353 3.31 15.04 -22.69
N TYR A 354 2.59 15.94 -22.02
CA TYR A 354 2.19 17.20 -22.60
C TYR A 354 3.41 18.11 -22.71
N ASN A 355 3.70 18.61 -23.91
CA ASN A 355 4.88 19.44 -24.22
C ASN A 355 6.22 18.75 -23.87
N ARG A 356 6.28 17.41 -24.02
CA ARG A 356 7.49 16.59 -23.78
C ARG A 356 8.07 16.75 -22.38
N GLN A 357 7.20 16.87 -21.39
CA GLN A 357 7.56 16.90 -19.98
C GLN A 357 6.58 16.04 -19.17
N VAL A 358 7.10 15.50 -18.07
CA VAL A 358 6.35 14.87 -16.98
C VAL A 358 6.85 15.56 -15.70
N PRO A 359 5.97 16.11 -14.86
CA PRO A 359 4.55 16.31 -15.08
C PRO A 359 4.27 17.24 -16.28
N GLY A 360 3.03 17.22 -16.78
CA GLY A 360 2.56 18.20 -17.76
C GLY A 360 2.70 19.65 -17.23
N PRO A 361 2.76 20.67 -18.12
CA PRO A 361 2.93 22.06 -17.70
C PRO A 361 1.84 22.52 -16.73
N LEU A 362 2.20 23.23 -15.66
CA LEU A 362 1.21 23.81 -14.76
C LEU A 362 0.36 24.84 -15.52
N ILE A 363 -0.96 24.67 -15.53
CA ILE A 363 -1.89 25.68 -16.02
C ILE A 363 -2.38 26.48 -14.83
N ARG A 364 -2.04 27.77 -14.76
CA ARG A 364 -2.51 28.66 -13.70
C ARG A 364 -3.46 29.71 -14.25
N VAL A 365 -4.69 29.71 -13.74
CA VAL A 365 -5.77 30.60 -14.16
C VAL A 365 -6.43 31.25 -12.94
N ARG A 366 -7.27 32.26 -13.19
CA ARG A 366 -7.98 33.01 -12.16
C ARG A 366 -9.47 33.03 -12.45
N VAL A 367 -10.28 33.08 -11.39
CA VAL A 367 -11.72 33.34 -11.51
C VAL A 367 -11.99 34.55 -12.41
N GLY A 368 -12.85 34.34 -13.41
CA GLY A 368 -13.20 35.32 -14.44
C GLY A 368 -12.42 35.19 -15.74
N ASP A 369 -11.32 34.42 -15.77
CA ASP A 369 -10.59 34.16 -17.01
C ASP A 369 -11.46 33.39 -18.02
N LYS A 370 -11.39 33.79 -19.28
CA LYS A 370 -11.79 32.94 -20.41
C LYS A 370 -10.59 32.10 -20.80
N VAL A 371 -10.76 30.79 -20.85
CA VAL A 371 -9.68 29.83 -21.09
C VAL A 371 -9.93 29.07 -22.38
N ALA A 372 -8.86 28.87 -23.15
CA ALA A 372 -8.82 27.93 -24.26
C ALA A 372 -7.59 27.03 -24.10
N ILE A 373 -7.76 25.71 -24.06
CA ILE A 373 -6.66 24.75 -24.07
C ILE A 373 -6.72 24.01 -25.39
N VAL A 374 -5.72 24.23 -26.25
CA VAL A 374 -5.57 23.52 -27.52
C VAL A 374 -4.72 22.29 -27.26
N LEU A 375 -5.29 21.11 -27.45
CA LEU A 375 -4.57 19.84 -27.39
C LEU A 375 -4.28 19.35 -28.80
N HIS A 376 -3.01 19.22 -29.15
CA HIS A 376 -2.51 18.53 -30.33
C HIS A 376 -2.13 17.09 -29.96
N ASN A 377 -2.62 16.10 -30.70
CA ASN A 377 -2.29 14.70 -30.48
C ASN A 377 -1.23 14.23 -31.47
N GLU A 378 0.01 14.03 -31.02
CA GLU A 378 1.11 13.44 -31.79
C GLU A 378 1.40 11.98 -31.37
N LEU A 379 0.54 11.39 -30.53
CA LEU A 379 0.66 10.00 -30.09
C LEU A 379 0.20 9.03 -31.19
N PRO A 380 0.65 7.76 -31.14
CA PRO A 380 0.18 6.73 -32.07
C PRO A 380 -1.27 6.30 -31.83
N GLN A 381 -1.90 6.76 -30.74
CA GLN A 381 -3.27 6.38 -30.36
C GLN A 381 -4.15 7.61 -30.06
N PRO A 382 -5.49 7.47 -30.11
CA PRO A 382 -6.37 8.56 -29.73
C PRO A 382 -6.21 8.94 -28.25
N THR A 383 -6.52 10.19 -27.93
CA THR A 383 -6.47 10.72 -26.56
C THR A 383 -7.53 11.80 -26.35
N THR A 384 -7.70 12.27 -25.12
CA THR A 384 -8.51 13.43 -24.73
C THR A 384 -7.81 14.19 -23.60
N LEU A 385 -8.44 15.26 -23.10
CA LEU A 385 -8.03 15.98 -21.89
C LEU A 385 -9.26 16.15 -21.00
N HIS A 386 -9.32 15.41 -19.89
CA HIS A 386 -10.26 15.63 -18.81
C HIS A 386 -9.73 16.68 -17.83
N LEU A 387 -10.60 17.57 -17.40
CA LEU A 387 -10.30 18.67 -16.47
C LEU A 387 -10.86 18.32 -15.08
N HIS A 388 -10.19 17.39 -14.41
CA HIS A 388 -10.62 16.79 -13.15
C HIS A 388 -10.89 17.86 -12.07
N GLY A 389 -12.10 17.85 -11.50
CA GLY A 389 -12.52 18.79 -10.45
C GLY A 389 -13.07 20.13 -10.97
N LEU A 390 -12.97 20.42 -12.27
CA LEU A 390 -13.50 21.65 -12.86
C LEU A 390 -14.92 21.48 -13.42
N ALA A 391 -15.84 22.36 -13.00
CA ALA A 391 -17.23 22.39 -13.50
C ALA A 391 -17.33 23.02 -14.92
N VAL A 392 -16.72 22.39 -15.92
CA VAL A 392 -16.70 22.88 -17.31
C VAL A 392 -17.99 22.54 -18.07
N PRO A 393 -18.30 23.21 -19.19
CA PRO A 393 -19.42 22.80 -20.04
C PRO A 393 -19.27 21.35 -20.50
N ASN A 394 -20.38 20.61 -20.60
CA ASN A 394 -20.35 19.16 -20.87
C ASN A 394 -19.46 18.79 -22.07
N GLY A 395 -19.57 19.45 -23.22
CA GLY A 395 -18.74 19.16 -24.40
C GLY A 395 -17.24 19.53 -24.28
N MET A 396 -16.80 20.01 -23.13
CA MET A 396 -15.42 20.38 -22.80
C MET A 396 -14.85 19.53 -21.65
N ASP A 397 -15.59 18.51 -21.23
CA ASP A 397 -15.26 17.66 -20.08
C ASP A 397 -14.21 16.60 -20.42
N GLY A 398 -14.00 16.24 -21.68
CA GLY A 398 -12.90 15.35 -22.06
C GLY A 398 -13.17 13.86 -21.99
N VAL A 399 -14.37 13.43 -21.60
CA VAL A 399 -14.75 12.01 -21.55
C VAL A 399 -15.00 11.48 -22.98
N PRO A 400 -14.25 10.46 -23.44
CA PRO A 400 -14.42 9.94 -24.79
C PRO A 400 -15.78 9.28 -24.95
N ARG A 401 -16.37 9.46 -26.13
CA ARG A 401 -17.57 8.72 -26.52
C ARG A 401 -17.25 7.26 -26.73
N MET A 402 -17.90 6.40 -25.96
CA MET A 402 -17.79 4.96 -26.02
C MET A 402 -19.15 4.35 -26.33
N LYS A 403 -19.15 3.25 -27.08
CA LYS A 403 -20.36 2.46 -27.34
C LYS A 403 -20.51 1.40 -26.26
N MET A 404 -21.55 1.50 -25.46
CA MET A 404 -21.89 0.51 -24.44
C MET A 404 -23.35 0.09 -24.67
N ASP A 405 -23.58 -1.20 -24.90
CA ASP A 405 -24.91 -1.78 -25.17
C ASP A 405 -25.71 -1.13 -26.31
N GLY A 406 -25.01 -0.57 -27.31
CA GLY A 406 -25.62 0.06 -28.49
C GLY A 406 -25.87 1.57 -28.34
N ASP A 407 -25.72 2.11 -27.13
CA ASP A 407 -25.79 3.55 -26.86
C ASP A 407 -24.38 4.17 -26.88
N GLU A 408 -24.29 5.39 -27.42
CA GLU A 408 -23.05 6.17 -27.44
C GLU A 408 -23.06 7.16 -26.28
N MET A 409 -22.24 6.90 -25.25
CA MET A 409 -22.14 7.71 -24.04
C MET A 409 -20.78 8.39 -23.97
N GLY A 410 -20.73 9.63 -23.49
CA GLY A 410 -19.50 10.43 -23.37
C GLY A 410 -19.70 11.85 -23.90
N THR A 411 -18.72 12.72 -23.65
CA THR A 411 -18.90 14.16 -23.89
C THR A 411 -18.28 14.63 -25.19
N GLN A 412 -17.24 13.96 -25.70
CA GLN A 412 -16.61 14.28 -26.98
C GLN A 412 -16.13 13.04 -27.75
N GLN A 413 -15.88 13.19 -29.05
CA GLN A 413 -15.12 12.18 -29.78
C GLN A 413 -13.64 12.20 -29.33
N PRO A 414 -12.97 11.04 -29.25
CA PRO A 414 -11.53 10.99 -29.03
C PRO A 414 -10.77 11.77 -30.10
N ILE A 415 -9.67 12.43 -29.72
CA ILE A 415 -8.81 13.17 -30.65
C ILE A 415 -7.92 12.14 -31.36
N PRO A 416 -8.08 11.91 -32.67
CA PRO A 416 -7.28 10.90 -33.38
C PRO A 416 -5.80 11.30 -33.45
N PRO A 417 -4.88 10.36 -33.72
CA PRO A 417 -3.49 10.69 -34.06
C PRO A 417 -3.39 11.77 -35.14
N GLY A 418 -2.55 12.78 -34.92
CA GLY A 418 -2.43 13.99 -35.76
C GLY A 418 -3.60 14.98 -35.65
N GLY A 419 -4.61 14.68 -34.84
CA GLY A 419 -5.78 15.51 -34.60
C GLY A 419 -5.54 16.61 -33.57
N SER A 420 -6.52 17.49 -33.42
CA SER A 420 -6.49 18.52 -32.38
C SER A 420 -7.90 18.87 -31.90
N PHE A 421 -8.00 19.33 -30.65
CA PHE A 421 -9.25 19.81 -30.07
C PHE A 421 -8.99 21.04 -29.19
N THR A 422 -9.98 21.92 -29.03
CA THR A 422 -9.86 23.09 -28.16
C THR A 422 -10.93 23.08 -27.07
N TYR A 423 -10.49 22.93 -25.84
CA TYR A 423 -11.30 23.02 -24.63
C TYR A 423 -11.53 24.48 -24.27
N ARG A 424 -12.78 24.93 -24.15
CA ARG A 424 -13.11 26.34 -23.87
C ARG A 424 -14.09 26.48 -22.71
N PHE A 425 -13.71 27.27 -21.71
CA PHE A 425 -14.56 27.52 -20.55
C PHE A 425 -14.25 28.89 -19.91
N THR A 426 -15.13 29.32 -19.01
CA THR A 426 -14.90 30.50 -18.16
C THR A 426 -14.71 30.04 -16.73
N VAL A 427 -13.68 30.53 -16.07
CA VAL A 427 -13.33 30.12 -14.70
C VAL A 427 -14.33 30.73 -13.72
N THR A 428 -15.01 29.90 -12.94
CA THR A 428 -16.00 30.33 -11.95
C THR A 428 -15.46 30.27 -10.52
N PRO A 429 -16.09 30.95 -9.54
CA PRO A 429 -15.65 30.89 -8.14
C PRO A 429 -15.64 29.48 -7.54
N GLN A 430 -16.49 28.55 -8.02
CA GLN A 430 -16.51 27.17 -7.50
C GLN A 430 -15.26 26.37 -7.90
N MET A 431 -14.55 26.81 -8.94
CA MET A 431 -13.36 26.16 -9.47
C MET A 431 -12.08 26.53 -8.71
N VAL A 432 -12.11 27.48 -7.77
CA VAL A 432 -10.91 27.87 -7.00
C VAL A 432 -10.32 26.65 -6.30
N GLY A 433 -9.01 26.44 -6.42
CA GLY A 433 -8.32 25.31 -5.82
C GLY A 433 -7.24 24.66 -6.70
N THR A 434 -6.64 23.60 -6.14
CA THR A 434 -5.67 22.71 -6.79
C THR A 434 -6.40 21.55 -7.47
N HIS A 435 -6.25 21.40 -8.79
CA HIS A 435 -6.94 20.42 -9.62
C HIS A 435 -5.98 19.72 -10.58
N LEU A 436 -6.44 18.63 -11.21
CA LEU A 436 -5.67 17.84 -12.17
C LEU A 436 -6.27 18.00 -13.58
N TYR A 437 -5.43 17.88 -14.61
CA TYR A 437 -5.87 17.55 -15.95
C TYR A 437 -5.14 16.28 -16.40
N HIS A 438 -5.83 15.39 -17.10
CA HIS A 438 -5.25 14.14 -17.55
C HIS A 438 -6.00 13.59 -18.77
N THR A 439 -5.41 12.61 -19.45
CA THR A 439 -6.12 11.84 -20.48
C THR A 439 -7.33 11.10 -19.90
N HIS A 440 -8.34 10.81 -20.73
CA HIS A 440 -9.47 9.96 -20.36
C HIS A 440 -9.70 8.83 -21.38
N VAL A 441 -8.70 8.51 -22.21
CA VAL A 441 -8.70 7.39 -23.14
C VAL A 441 -7.62 6.40 -22.71
N ASN A 442 -7.98 5.13 -22.49
CA ASN A 442 -7.10 4.13 -21.88
C ASN A 442 -6.34 4.76 -20.70
N ASP A 443 -7.13 5.32 -19.78
CA ASP A 443 -6.67 6.23 -18.74
C ASP A 443 -5.63 5.56 -17.85
N ASP A 444 -5.86 4.30 -17.47
CA ASP A 444 -4.87 3.42 -16.84
C ASP A 444 -3.49 3.51 -17.51
N PHE A 445 -3.41 3.17 -18.80
CA PHE A 445 -2.15 3.12 -19.53
C PHE A 445 -1.58 4.51 -19.84
N GLN A 446 -2.42 5.44 -20.32
CA GLN A 446 -1.94 6.74 -20.77
C GLN A 446 -1.52 7.65 -19.60
N MET A 447 -2.16 7.52 -18.43
CA MET A 447 -1.70 8.18 -17.21
C MET A 447 -0.39 7.56 -16.73
N ASP A 448 -0.25 6.23 -16.73
CA ASP A 448 1.01 5.53 -16.41
C ASP A 448 2.18 5.90 -17.35
N MET A 449 1.88 6.45 -18.53
CA MET A 449 2.90 6.97 -19.45
C MET A 449 3.25 8.44 -19.18
N GLY A 450 2.47 9.17 -18.38
CA GLY A 450 2.73 10.56 -18.00
C GLY A 450 1.75 11.61 -18.54
N LEU A 451 0.61 11.23 -19.11
CA LEU A 451 -0.40 12.18 -19.63
C LEU A 451 -1.28 12.75 -18.52
N HIS A 452 -0.64 13.46 -17.59
CA HIS A 452 -1.28 14.19 -16.50
C HIS A 452 -0.52 15.49 -16.20
N GLY A 453 -1.18 16.42 -15.53
CA GLY A 453 -0.60 17.69 -15.08
C GLY A 453 -1.56 18.47 -14.21
N VAL A 454 -1.10 19.56 -13.61
CA VAL A 454 -1.90 20.32 -12.62
C VAL A 454 -2.53 21.56 -13.24
N ILE A 455 -3.79 21.82 -12.88
CA ILE A 455 -4.46 23.11 -13.10
C ILE A 455 -4.76 23.79 -11.77
N LEU A 456 -4.20 24.98 -11.57
CA LEU A 456 -4.39 25.79 -10.38
C LEU A 456 -5.31 26.97 -10.68
N VAL A 457 -6.34 27.15 -9.86
CA VAL A 457 -7.31 28.24 -10.01
C VAL A 457 -7.21 29.19 -8.83
N ASP A 458 -6.69 30.39 -9.10
CA ASP A 458 -6.63 31.48 -8.13
C ASP A 458 -8.00 32.19 -7.96
N PRO A 459 -8.29 32.73 -6.77
CA PRO A 459 -9.45 33.61 -6.57
C PRO A 459 -9.34 34.91 -7.39
N ALA A 460 -10.50 35.55 -7.65
CA ALA A 460 -10.58 36.77 -8.47
C ALA A 460 -9.77 37.94 -7.88
N GLN A 461 -9.83 38.10 -6.56
CA GLN A 461 -8.97 39.02 -5.82
C GLN A 461 -7.66 38.29 -5.52
N GLY A 462 -6.53 38.99 -5.65
CA GLY A 462 -5.18 38.41 -5.65
C GLY A 462 -4.90 37.44 -4.49
N PRO A 463 -3.81 36.65 -4.57
CA PRO A 463 -3.55 35.56 -3.63
C PRO A 463 -3.76 36.03 -2.20
N SER A 464 -4.55 35.30 -1.41
CA SER A 464 -4.59 35.56 0.01
C SER A 464 -3.14 35.43 0.49
N HIS A 465 -2.50 36.52 0.93
CA HIS A 465 -1.11 36.56 1.41
C HIS A 465 -0.96 35.80 2.76
N ARG A 466 -1.61 34.65 2.87
CA ARG A 466 -1.66 33.77 4.03
C ARG A 466 -0.38 32.95 4.16
N TYR A 467 0.29 32.68 3.04
CA TYR A 467 1.51 31.89 2.98
C TYR A 467 2.63 32.68 2.31
N ASP A 468 3.85 32.49 2.82
CA ASP A 468 5.07 33.14 2.34
C ASP A 468 5.76 32.29 1.26
N VAL A 469 5.43 31.00 1.19
CA VAL A 469 5.87 30.03 0.17
C VAL A 469 4.65 29.20 -0.25
N ASP A 470 4.43 29.10 -1.56
CA ASP A 470 3.40 28.24 -2.16
C ASP A 470 4.09 27.26 -3.12
N ALA A 471 4.17 26.00 -2.69
CA ALA A 471 4.83 24.92 -3.39
C ALA A 471 3.80 23.91 -3.90
N LEU A 472 4.12 23.24 -5.01
CA LEU A 472 3.30 22.18 -5.59
C LEU A 472 4.20 20.98 -5.83
N TYR A 473 3.76 19.82 -5.37
CA TYR A 473 4.32 18.52 -5.72
C TYR A 473 3.24 17.67 -6.37
N GLU A 474 3.48 17.28 -7.61
CA GLU A 474 2.73 16.20 -8.24
C GLU A 474 3.38 14.85 -7.90
N LEU A 475 2.58 13.93 -7.40
CA LEU A 475 2.95 12.57 -7.07
C LEU A 475 2.43 11.67 -8.19
N ALA A 476 3.27 10.83 -8.76
CA ALA A 476 2.85 9.92 -9.82
C ALA A 476 3.64 8.62 -9.75
N SER A 477 3.13 7.63 -10.45
CA SER A 477 3.67 6.27 -10.48
C SER A 477 3.62 5.73 -11.91
N PHE A 478 4.56 4.85 -12.21
CA PHE A 478 4.87 4.41 -13.57
C PHE A 478 5.17 2.91 -13.56
N LYS A 479 4.72 2.23 -14.62
CA LYS A 479 5.12 0.87 -14.96
C LYS A 479 6.41 0.91 -15.78
N VAL A 480 7.53 0.56 -15.16
CA VAL A 480 8.87 0.61 -15.78
C VAL A 480 9.44 -0.80 -15.95
N ASP A 481 10.26 -1.00 -17.00
CA ASP A 481 10.90 -2.29 -17.35
C ASP A 481 9.92 -3.43 -17.65
N GLY A 482 8.73 -3.10 -18.14
CA GLY A 482 7.70 -4.10 -18.43
C GLY A 482 7.06 -4.70 -17.18
N SER A 483 7.15 -4.00 -16.04
CA SER A 483 6.37 -4.34 -14.84
C SER A 483 4.87 -4.23 -15.11
N GLU A 484 4.11 -5.21 -14.62
CA GLU A 484 2.63 -5.20 -14.67
C GLU A 484 2.04 -4.32 -13.56
N GLN A 485 2.80 -4.05 -12.50
CA GLN A 485 2.44 -3.15 -11.42
C GLN A 485 3.27 -1.87 -11.52
N GLU A 486 2.72 -0.77 -11.03
CA GLU A 486 3.44 0.49 -10.90
C GLU A 486 4.62 0.28 -9.93
N ASN A 487 5.85 0.48 -10.39
CA ASN A 487 7.07 0.14 -9.67
C ASN A 487 8.12 1.26 -9.65
N ALA A 488 7.81 2.39 -10.29
CA ALA A 488 8.58 3.61 -10.24
C ALA A 488 7.68 4.74 -9.75
N PHE A 489 8.13 5.45 -8.73
CA PHE A 489 7.36 6.51 -8.08
C PHE A 489 8.11 7.83 -8.18
N VAL A 490 7.42 8.93 -8.44
CA VAL A 490 8.07 10.21 -8.71
C VAL A 490 7.38 11.36 -8.02
N MET A 491 8.18 12.34 -7.62
CA MET A 491 7.74 13.65 -7.18
C MET A 491 8.16 14.69 -8.21
N ASP A 492 7.20 15.42 -8.77
CA ASP A 492 7.41 16.35 -9.88
C ASP A 492 8.21 15.73 -11.05
N GLY A 493 7.87 14.49 -11.41
CA GLY A 493 8.48 13.82 -12.56
C GLY A 493 9.94 13.43 -12.34
N LYS A 494 10.38 13.30 -11.08
CA LYS A 494 11.69 12.73 -10.72
C LYS A 494 11.56 11.79 -9.53
N ALA A 495 12.23 10.65 -9.61
CA ALA A 495 12.43 9.81 -8.44
C ALA A 495 13.67 10.30 -7.67
N PHE A 496 13.72 10.07 -6.36
CA PHE A 496 14.94 10.32 -5.58
C PHE A 496 16.13 9.57 -6.22
N PRO A 497 17.34 10.16 -6.29
CA PRO A 497 17.77 11.43 -5.68
C PRO A 497 17.53 12.71 -6.50
N GLU A 498 16.84 12.64 -7.64
CA GLU A 498 16.60 13.82 -8.51
C GLU A 498 15.33 14.60 -8.15
N ALA A 499 14.52 14.12 -7.20
CA ALA A 499 13.33 14.81 -6.73
C ALA A 499 13.67 16.21 -6.17
N PRO A 500 12.90 17.26 -6.53
CA PRO A 500 13.23 18.63 -6.16
C PRO A 500 13.08 18.87 -4.65
N VAL A 501 14.10 19.50 -4.04
CA VAL A 501 14.13 19.89 -2.63
C VAL A 501 13.41 21.23 -2.44
N LEU A 502 12.56 21.32 -1.42
CA LEU A 502 11.91 22.58 -1.04
C LEU A 502 12.81 23.36 -0.07
N HIS A 503 13.43 24.42 -0.55
CA HIS A 503 14.21 25.33 0.28
C HIS A 503 13.31 26.44 0.86
N VAL A 504 13.31 26.59 2.19
CA VAL A 504 12.54 27.62 2.90
C VAL A 504 13.40 28.28 3.97
N ARG A 505 13.07 29.53 4.30
CA ARG A 505 13.69 30.29 5.39
C ARG A 505 12.94 30.09 6.68
N ARG A 506 13.68 30.05 7.79
CA ARG A 506 13.09 29.97 9.12
C ARG A 506 12.03 31.06 9.33
N GLY A 507 10.85 30.65 9.77
CA GLY A 507 9.71 31.52 10.09
C GLY A 507 8.72 31.72 8.94
N GLN A 508 9.00 31.23 7.73
CA GLN A 508 8.04 31.28 6.63
C GLN A 508 6.85 30.36 6.89
N ARG A 509 5.65 30.84 6.55
CA ARG A 509 4.43 30.05 6.45
C ARG A 509 4.42 29.37 5.09
N VAL A 510 4.52 28.05 5.08
CA VAL A 510 4.65 27.25 3.87
C VAL A 510 3.31 26.58 3.59
N LEU A 511 2.87 26.65 2.33
CA LEU A 511 1.82 25.82 1.76
C LEU A 511 2.46 24.83 0.77
N ILE A 512 2.18 23.55 0.93
CA ILE A 512 2.53 22.51 -0.04
C ILE A 512 1.23 21.94 -0.58
N ARG A 513 1.02 22.06 -1.88
CA ARG A 513 -0.08 21.47 -2.63
C ARG A 513 0.38 20.11 -3.12
N LEU A 514 -0.36 19.06 -2.74
CA LEU A 514 -0.10 17.70 -3.15
C LEU A 514 -1.19 17.27 -4.12
N VAL A 515 -0.79 16.70 -5.24
CA VAL A 515 -1.69 16.14 -6.24
C VAL A 515 -1.25 14.71 -6.51
N ASN A 516 -2.14 13.74 -6.31
CA ASN A 516 -1.88 12.37 -6.73
C ASN A 516 -2.37 12.17 -8.17
N ALA A 517 -1.43 12.06 -9.10
CA ALA A 517 -1.65 11.83 -10.52
C ALA A 517 -1.44 10.37 -10.95
N SER A 518 -1.23 9.45 -10.00
CA SER A 518 -1.22 8.02 -10.23
C SER A 518 -2.57 7.50 -10.71
N ALA A 519 -2.55 6.51 -11.59
CA ALA A 519 -3.76 5.86 -12.08
C ALA A 519 -4.43 5.03 -10.96
N GLU A 520 -3.63 4.22 -10.24
CA GLU A 520 -4.17 3.25 -9.27
C GLU A 520 -3.62 3.42 -7.84
N GLU A 521 -2.43 4.01 -7.67
CA GLU A 521 -1.74 4.03 -6.38
C GLU A 521 -2.23 5.08 -5.38
N PHE A 522 -2.20 4.70 -4.10
CA PHE A 522 -2.39 5.62 -2.98
C PHE A 522 -1.05 6.17 -2.53
N HIS A 523 -0.98 7.42 -2.09
CA HIS A 523 0.23 7.97 -1.49
C HIS A 523 -0.03 8.50 -0.09
N VAL A 524 0.87 8.17 0.83
CA VAL A 524 0.77 8.49 2.26
C VAL A 524 1.92 9.41 2.64
N MET A 525 1.79 10.70 2.35
CA MET A 525 2.91 11.65 2.44
C MET A 525 3.17 12.08 3.88
N HIS A 526 4.38 11.81 4.37
CA HIS A 526 4.87 12.13 5.71
C HIS A 526 5.96 13.21 5.66
N LEU A 527 5.83 14.26 6.47
CA LEU A 527 6.85 15.30 6.66
C LEU A 527 7.50 15.16 8.04
N HIS A 528 8.80 14.88 8.05
CA HIS A 528 9.58 14.79 9.27
C HIS A 528 9.65 16.15 9.97
N GLY A 529 9.78 16.11 11.30
CA GLY A 529 10.01 17.32 12.10
C GLY A 529 8.83 18.29 12.17
N TYR A 530 7.67 17.98 11.58
CA TYR A 530 6.49 18.86 11.61
C TYR A 530 5.20 18.09 11.88
N THR A 531 4.31 18.73 12.64
CA THR A 531 2.87 18.49 12.52
C THR A 531 2.34 19.63 11.66
N PHE A 532 1.74 19.31 10.53
CA PHE A 532 1.16 20.27 9.60
C PHE A 532 -0.36 20.29 9.71
N ALA A 533 -0.97 21.34 9.16
CA ALA A 533 -2.39 21.48 9.01
C ALA A 533 -2.79 21.17 7.57
N ILE A 534 -3.67 20.20 7.35
CA ILE A 534 -4.37 19.99 6.07
C ILE A 534 -5.44 21.06 6.01
N VAL A 535 -5.38 21.94 5.00
CA VAL A 535 -6.22 23.14 4.88
C VAL A 535 -7.20 23.09 3.72
N ALA A 536 -6.96 22.24 2.73
CA ALA A 536 -7.87 21.98 1.62
C ALA A 536 -7.75 20.52 1.16
N ARG A 537 -8.84 20.00 0.59
CA ARG A 537 -8.90 18.70 -0.10
C ARG A 537 -9.71 18.87 -1.39
N ASP A 538 -9.27 18.22 -2.47
CA ASP A 538 -9.91 18.26 -3.79
C ASP A 538 -10.21 19.71 -4.25
N GLY A 539 -9.22 20.58 -4.06
CA GLY A 539 -9.30 22.01 -4.34
C GLY A 539 -10.19 22.84 -3.40
N GLN A 540 -10.95 22.22 -2.49
CA GLN A 540 -11.89 22.90 -1.61
C GLN A 540 -11.29 23.13 -0.21
N PRO A 541 -11.36 24.37 0.34
CA PRO A 541 -10.85 24.66 1.67
C PRO A 541 -11.70 23.96 2.74
N LEU A 542 -11.04 23.38 3.73
CA LEU A 542 -11.70 22.80 4.89
C LEU A 542 -12.24 23.90 5.81
N SER A 543 -13.44 23.68 6.36
CA SER A 543 -14.03 24.60 7.34
C SER A 543 -13.22 24.65 8.65
N GLN A 544 -12.53 23.56 8.99
CA GLN A 544 -11.56 23.45 10.06
C GLN A 544 -10.35 22.65 9.58
N PRO A 545 -9.11 23.16 9.76
CA PRO A 545 -7.92 22.40 9.38
C PRO A 545 -7.77 21.11 10.20
N GLU A 546 -7.32 20.04 9.55
CA GLU A 546 -6.97 18.77 10.20
C GLU A 546 -5.46 18.79 10.52
N TYR A 547 -5.06 18.49 11.76
CA TYR A 547 -3.64 18.45 12.13
C TYR A 547 -3.12 17.02 12.07
N ALA A 548 -2.06 16.81 11.29
CA ALA A 548 -1.42 15.51 11.11
C ALA A 548 0.08 15.68 10.81
N ASN A 549 0.82 14.58 10.86
CA ASN A 549 2.19 14.51 10.33
C ASN A 549 2.24 13.69 9.02
N THR A 550 1.12 13.10 8.62
CA THR A 550 0.97 12.28 7.43
C THR A 550 -0.38 12.56 6.77
N VAL A 551 -0.44 12.60 5.44
CA VAL A 551 -1.68 12.79 4.67
C VAL A 551 -1.80 11.72 3.58
N THR A 552 -2.95 11.06 3.52
CA THR A 552 -3.28 10.08 2.47
C THR A 552 -3.98 10.78 1.31
N LEU A 553 -3.53 10.47 0.09
CA LEU A 553 -4.17 10.84 -1.17
C LEU A 553 -4.45 9.57 -1.97
N GLY A 554 -5.72 9.32 -2.30
CA GLY A 554 -6.07 8.31 -3.32
C GLY A 554 -5.83 8.84 -4.74
N PRO A 555 -6.00 7.99 -5.77
CA PRO A 555 -5.86 8.38 -7.17
C PRO A 555 -6.68 9.64 -7.49
N SER A 556 -6.06 10.59 -8.19
CA SER A 556 -6.63 11.90 -8.57
C SER A 556 -7.03 12.85 -7.43
N GLN A 557 -6.79 12.50 -6.16
CA GLN A 557 -7.09 13.41 -5.04
C GLN A 557 -6.03 14.50 -4.87
N THR A 558 -6.45 15.64 -4.31
CA THR A 558 -5.53 16.73 -3.94
C THR A 558 -5.63 17.06 -2.46
N ALA A 559 -4.51 17.49 -1.87
CA ALA A 559 -4.47 17.98 -0.50
C ALA A 559 -3.49 19.14 -0.37
N ASP A 560 -3.93 20.23 0.25
CA ASP A 560 -3.04 21.36 0.57
C ASP A 560 -2.67 21.25 2.05
N ILE A 561 -1.37 21.14 2.36
CA ILE A 561 -0.84 21.11 3.72
C ILE A 561 -0.07 22.40 4.04
N ALA A 562 -0.19 22.87 5.29
CA ALA A 562 0.42 24.11 5.73
C ALA A 562 1.17 23.96 7.05
N PHE A 563 2.34 24.58 7.16
CA PHE A 563 3.12 24.62 8.39
C PHE A 563 3.96 25.91 8.46
N VAL A 564 4.53 26.18 9.63
CA VAL A 564 5.50 27.28 9.81
C VAL A 564 6.88 26.65 9.92
N ALA A 565 7.80 27.00 9.03
CA ALA A 565 9.15 26.45 8.98
C ALA A 565 10.01 26.98 10.15
N ASN A 566 9.78 26.51 11.37
CA ASN A 566 10.39 27.04 12.59
C ASN A 566 11.54 26.19 13.16
N ARG A 567 11.82 25.04 12.54
CA ARG A 567 12.87 24.08 12.91
C ARG A 567 13.91 24.00 11.80
N PRO A 568 15.06 24.68 11.92
CA PRO A 568 16.15 24.57 10.94
C PRO A 568 16.65 23.14 10.78
N GLY A 569 17.07 22.78 9.56
CA GLY A 569 17.55 21.45 9.20
C GLY A 569 16.92 20.91 7.92
N GLU A 570 17.44 19.78 7.46
CA GLU A 570 16.92 19.04 6.31
C GLU A 570 15.92 17.99 6.82
N TRP A 571 14.64 18.18 6.50
CA TRP A 571 13.56 17.31 6.92
C TRP A 571 13.09 16.46 5.76
N MET A 572 13.18 15.14 5.89
CA MET A 572 12.69 14.24 4.85
C MET A 572 11.17 14.41 4.66
N PHE A 573 10.76 14.44 3.40
CA PHE A 573 9.37 14.47 2.97
C PHE A 573 9.14 13.32 1.99
N HIS A 574 8.40 12.30 2.41
CA HIS A 574 8.35 11.03 1.66
C HIS A 574 7.01 10.31 1.76
N CYS A 575 6.75 9.38 0.84
CA CYS A 575 5.64 8.44 0.97
C CYS A 575 5.93 7.42 2.07
N HIS A 576 4.94 7.10 2.89
CA HIS A 576 5.02 6.15 4.00
C HIS A 576 4.52 4.75 3.62
N ILE A 577 4.31 4.51 2.32
CA ILE A 577 4.26 3.17 1.74
C ILE A 577 5.69 2.85 1.30
N LEU A 578 6.33 1.87 1.95
CA LEU A 578 7.78 1.68 1.83
C LEU A 578 8.22 1.31 0.41
N ASP A 579 7.40 0.55 -0.31
CA ASP A 579 7.66 0.19 -1.71
C ASP A 579 7.65 1.41 -2.64
N HIS A 580 7.07 2.54 -2.19
CA HIS A 580 7.10 3.80 -2.94
C HIS A 580 8.38 4.61 -2.71
N THR A 581 9.28 4.14 -1.84
CA THR A 581 10.55 4.81 -1.49
C THR A 581 11.78 4.13 -2.09
N VAL A 582 11.59 3.33 -3.13
CA VAL A 582 12.65 2.61 -3.84
C VAL A 582 12.54 2.80 -5.35
N ASN A 583 13.67 2.72 -6.06
CA ASN A 583 13.72 2.75 -7.53
C ASN A 583 13.80 1.31 -8.08
N PRO A 584 13.18 1.02 -9.25
CA PRO A 584 13.24 -0.32 -9.85
C PRO A 584 14.66 -0.72 -10.24
N GLY A 585 15.08 -1.94 -9.90
CA GLY A 585 16.43 -2.45 -10.16
C GLY A 585 16.63 -3.93 -9.85
N PRO A 586 17.72 -4.56 -10.34
CA PRO A 586 17.97 -6.00 -10.25
C PRO A 586 18.17 -6.53 -8.81
N ASP A 587 18.36 -5.64 -7.83
CA ASP A 587 18.57 -6.00 -6.42
C ASP A 587 17.27 -5.97 -5.58
N GLN A 588 16.10 -5.91 -6.21
CA GLN A 588 14.81 -5.84 -5.51
C GLN A 588 14.29 -7.19 -4.98
N GLU A 589 14.94 -8.31 -5.30
CA GLU A 589 14.65 -9.59 -4.62
C GLU A 589 15.36 -9.65 -3.25
N GLY A 590 14.82 -8.94 -2.26
CA GLY A 590 14.92 -9.37 -0.85
C GLY A 590 16.03 -8.77 0.05
N SER A 591 16.45 -7.53 -0.13
CA SER A 591 17.37 -6.86 0.81
C SER A 591 16.65 -5.88 1.75
N ALA A 592 16.33 -6.31 2.97
CA ALA A 592 15.90 -5.44 4.08
C ALA A 592 17.04 -5.14 5.07
N THR A 593 18.30 -5.15 4.61
CA THR A 593 19.43 -4.68 5.42
C THR A 593 20.35 -3.78 4.60
N HIS A 594 20.61 -2.62 5.19
CA HIS A 594 21.48 -1.53 4.74
C HIS A 594 20.86 -0.63 3.70
N LEU A 595 20.43 0.57 4.13
CA LEU A 595 20.54 1.81 3.34
C LEU A 595 20.33 1.56 1.84
N ALA A 596 19.25 0.83 1.48
CA ALA A 596 18.92 0.60 0.10
C ALA A 596 18.83 1.99 -0.48
N GLU A 597 19.55 2.25 -1.57
CA GLU A 597 19.61 3.58 -2.16
C GLU A 597 18.18 4.09 -2.24
N MET A 598 17.86 5.06 -1.37
CA MET A 598 16.50 5.59 -1.28
C MET A 598 16.10 5.97 -2.71
N GLY A 599 14.84 5.82 -3.03
CA GLY A 599 14.34 6.05 -4.37
C GLY A 599 12.92 6.56 -4.30
N GLY A 600 12.27 6.63 -5.45
CA GLY A 600 10.84 6.88 -5.49
C GLY A 600 10.43 8.25 -4.96
N LEU A 601 9.32 8.27 -4.21
CA LEU A 601 8.68 9.42 -3.59
C LEU A 601 9.40 9.87 -2.31
N VAL A 602 10.63 10.34 -2.45
CA VAL A 602 11.43 10.91 -1.37
C VAL A 602 12.00 12.25 -1.80
N THR A 603 11.83 13.28 -0.98
CA THR A 603 12.53 14.58 -1.11
C THR A 603 12.83 15.14 0.28
N PHE A 604 13.32 16.39 0.32
CA PHE A 604 13.59 17.12 1.55
C PHE A 604 12.93 18.51 1.56
N VAL A 605 12.58 18.96 2.75
CA VAL A 605 12.32 20.35 3.08
C VAL A 605 13.53 20.87 3.84
N ASP A 606 14.32 21.72 3.20
CA ASP A 606 15.53 22.34 3.77
C ASP A 606 15.18 23.70 4.36
N VAL A 607 15.24 23.79 5.70
CA VAL A 607 14.91 25.00 6.45
C VAL A 607 16.20 25.70 6.88
N ARG A 608 16.47 26.86 6.27
CA ARG A 608 17.68 27.68 6.50
C ARG A 608 17.45 28.88 7.40
#